data_AF-A0A972H4V4-F1
#
_entry.id   AF-A0A972H4V4-F1
#
_cell.length_a   1.000
_cell.length_b   1.000
_cell.length_c   1.000
_cell.angle_alpha   90.00
_cell.angle_beta   90.00
_cell.angle_gamma   90.00
#
_symmetry.space_group_name_H-M   'P 1'
#
loop_
_entity.id
_entity.type
_entity.pdbx_description
1 polymer ?
#
loop_
_entity_poly.entity_id
_entity_poly.type
_entity_poly.pdbx_seq_one_letter_code
_entity_poly.pdbx_strand_id
1 'polypeptide(L)'
;MVFVRGRFALISGMLLTLLFSLLSFVATPSVSAAVAPGDLLITELVSQSADDKGETGELYRYIQLYNNTDQPIDLSQQKIYYYYQVAEKPWETSKFDKIDITDRDKKIVGSDGKTKSKMYIQPHSIKVVWIYVPKDVIVNKTLDKFNAMYGTQLTDDDIVYSFHNGFAYTGQRYLAIVGPGGNKDTDRYSFIRFNGKAASKQCNDSKPDVCDFAKGESVKYFYPQNGLDPATREMEVKGADSVHQKPTPGKLAAGQVLGQPEIDQPTADQSAVSVNKKDESQAIILQIGNQSANVKGKDQKLEVAPVLDGDTTMVPFRFIGEALGATVVWGQSEQKVTLTLNDITVVLVIDSKEASIGGNKATLETAPKIIDGNTMVPLRFVSESLKQEVKYDAATKRITLSPLKP
;
A
#
# COMPACT_ATOMS: atom_id res chain seq x y z
N MET A 1 -72.71 15.56 48.34
CA MET A 1 -72.08 16.29 47.23
C MET A 1 -70.84 16.95 47.79
N VAL A 2 -69.68 16.46 47.36
CA VAL A 2 -68.34 16.76 47.89
C VAL A 2 -67.83 18.07 47.28
N PHE A 3 -67.17 18.93 48.05
CA PHE A 3 -65.88 19.51 47.66
C PHE A 3 -65.19 20.20 48.85
N VAL A 4 -64.10 19.58 49.29
CA VAL A 4 -63.10 20.12 50.21
C VAL A 4 -62.12 20.97 49.39
N ARG A 5 -61.77 22.18 49.84
CA ARG A 5 -60.62 22.93 49.32
C ARG A 5 -59.55 23.08 50.41
N GLY A 6 -58.44 22.39 50.16
CA GLY A 6 -57.26 22.31 51.00
C GLY A 6 -56.30 23.48 50.84
N ARG A 7 -55.36 23.53 51.79
CA ARG A 7 -54.43 24.60 52.13
C ARG A 7 -53.23 24.72 51.18
N PHE A 8 -52.63 25.91 51.21
CA PHE A 8 -51.33 26.30 50.67
C PHE A 8 -50.17 25.38 51.08
N ALA A 9 -49.27 25.11 50.13
CA ALA A 9 -47.86 24.84 50.38
C ALA A 9 -47.03 25.39 49.21
N LEU A 10 -46.17 26.36 49.50
CA LEU A 10 -45.12 26.86 48.60
C LEU A 10 -43.99 25.82 48.56
N ILE A 11 -43.58 25.39 47.37
CA ILE A 11 -42.32 24.67 47.17
C ILE A 11 -41.49 25.48 46.17
N SER A 12 -40.37 26.00 46.68
CA SER A 12 -39.30 26.66 45.95
C SER A 12 -38.59 25.62 45.06
N GLY A 13 -38.66 25.80 43.74
CA GLY A 13 -37.92 25.02 42.76
C GLY A 13 -36.71 25.80 42.27
N MET A 14 -35.53 25.43 42.76
CA MET A 14 -34.22 25.97 42.41
C MET A 14 -33.89 25.66 40.93
N LEU A 15 -33.72 26.70 40.11
CA LEU A 15 -33.33 26.59 38.70
C LEU A 15 -31.81 26.38 38.63
N LEU A 16 -31.38 25.15 38.34
CA LEU A 16 -29.96 24.80 38.16
C LEU A 16 -29.55 25.10 36.71
N THR A 17 -28.99 26.28 36.46
CA THR A 17 -28.32 26.61 35.20
C THR A 17 -26.96 25.89 35.14
N LEU A 18 -26.88 24.81 34.37
CA LEU A 18 -25.60 24.20 33.97
C LEU A 18 -24.90 25.11 32.93
N LEU A 19 -23.86 25.81 33.36
CA LEU A 19 -22.88 26.42 32.45
C LEU A 19 -22.05 25.30 31.80
N PHE A 20 -22.27 25.04 30.51
CA PHE A 20 -21.30 24.33 29.67
C PHE A 20 -20.15 25.30 29.36
N SER A 21 -19.02 25.12 30.03
CA SER A 21 -17.75 25.69 29.60
C SER A 21 -17.34 25.02 28.29
N LEU A 22 -17.43 25.75 27.17
CA LEU A 22 -16.74 25.38 25.94
C LEU A 22 -15.23 25.55 26.21
N LEU A 23 -14.55 24.46 26.59
CA LEU A 23 -13.12 24.36 26.33
C LEU A 23 -12.93 24.34 24.82
N SER A 24 -12.53 25.49 24.28
CA SER A 24 -11.97 25.56 22.94
C SER A 24 -10.67 24.76 22.96
N PHE A 25 -10.69 23.55 22.40
CA PHE A 25 -9.47 22.85 22.01
C PHE A 25 -8.84 23.69 20.89
N VAL A 26 -7.95 24.61 21.27
CA VAL A 26 -6.96 25.10 20.33
C VAL A 26 -6.03 23.93 20.11
N ALA A 27 -6.20 23.24 18.97
CA ALA A 27 -5.22 22.27 18.50
C ALA A 27 -3.88 23.02 18.39
N THR A 28 -2.99 22.77 19.34
CA THR A 28 -1.60 23.17 19.19
C THR A 28 -1.08 22.48 17.93
N PRO A 29 -0.35 23.17 17.05
CA PRO A 29 0.27 22.50 15.90
C PRO A 29 1.14 21.39 16.46
N SER A 30 0.80 20.15 16.13
CA SER A 30 1.62 19.00 16.42
C SER A 30 3.00 19.27 15.84
N VAL A 31 4.01 19.28 16.71
CA VAL A 31 5.41 19.23 16.30
C VAL A 31 5.53 18.05 15.35
N SER A 32 5.95 18.31 14.11
CA SER A 32 6.20 17.29 13.09
C SER A 32 6.99 16.16 13.74
N ALA A 33 6.40 14.97 13.84
CA ALA A 33 7.12 13.80 14.31
C ALA A 33 8.43 13.70 13.50
N ALA A 34 9.54 13.43 14.18
CA ALA A 34 10.81 13.23 13.51
C ALA A 34 10.65 12.09 12.48
N VAL A 35 11.11 12.34 11.26
CA VAL A 35 11.12 11.37 10.16
C VAL A 35 11.84 10.10 10.60
N ALA A 36 11.18 8.94 10.60
CA ALA A 36 11.86 7.69 10.91
C ALA A 36 12.54 7.14 9.63
N PRO A 37 13.83 6.74 9.72
CA PRO A 37 14.51 6.06 8.63
C PRO A 37 13.69 4.86 8.15
N GLY A 38 13.47 4.76 6.84
CA GLY A 38 12.75 3.65 6.23
C GLY A 38 11.22 3.78 6.17
N ASP A 39 10.62 4.89 6.58
CA ASP A 39 9.17 5.11 6.43
C ASP A 39 8.73 5.19 4.95
N LEU A 40 9.61 5.68 4.07
CA LEU A 40 9.36 5.79 2.64
C LEU A 40 10.55 5.22 1.85
N LEU A 41 10.29 4.16 1.10
CA LEU A 41 11.31 3.34 0.43
C LEU A 41 11.31 3.57 -1.07
N ILE A 42 12.50 3.69 -1.67
CA ILE A 42 12.64 3.55 -3.13
C ILE A 42 12.78 2.06 -3.42
N THR A 43 11.82 1.49 -4.16
CA THR A 43 11.77 0.03 -4.42
C THR A 43 12.07 -0.33 -5.87
N GLU A 44 11.93 0.59 -6.82
CA GLU A 44 12.29 0.34 -8.21
C GLU A 44 12.73 1.64 -8.90
N LEU A 45 13.70 1.53 -9.81
CA LEU A 45 14.16 2.63 -10.65
C LEU A 45 14.19 2.20 -12.11
N VAL A 46 13.59 3.02 -12.98
CA VAL A 46 13.83 2.99 -14.43
C VAL A 46 14.44 4.33 -14.84
N SER A 47 15.74 4.32 -15.12
CA SER A 47 16.46 5.54 -15.54
C SER A 47 16.47 5.72 -17.07
N GLN A 48 16.17 4.66 -17.84
CA GLN A 48 16.04 4.70 -19.28
C GLN A 48 14.93 3.73 -19.73
N SER A 49 13.85 4.24 -20.32
CA SER A 49 12.75 3.40 -20.82
C SER A 49 13.09 2.77 -22.18
N ALA A 50 12.33 1.76 -22.58
CA ALA A 50 12.43 1.20 -23.93
C ALA A 50 12.00 2.23 -24.98
N ASP A 51 12.48 2.08 -26.22
CA ASP A 51 11.90 2.80 -27.36
C ASP A 51 10.51 2.23 -27.69
N ASP A 52 9.57 3.06 -28.11
CA ASP A 52 8.29 2.61 -28.65
C ASP A 52 7.95 3.35 -29.94
N LYS A 53 7.71 2.62 -31.03
CA LYS A 53 7.09 3.07 -32.30
C LYS A 53 7.29 4.56 -32.69
N GLY A 54 8.53 5.04 -32.70
CA GLY A 54 8.89 6.41 -33.13
C GLY A 54 9.11 7.42 -32.00
N GLU A 55 8.94 7.00 -30.75
CA GLU A 55 9.28 7.73 -29.52
C GLU A 55 10.61 7.18 -28.95
N THR A 56 11.55 8.07 -28.61
CA THR A 56 12.85 7.69 -28.02
C THR A 56 12.64 7.24 -26.57
N GLY A 57 13.46 6.30 -26.09
CA GLY A 57 13.42 5.66 -24.76
C GLY A 57 13.74 6.56 -23.57
N GLU A 58 13.33 7.83 -23.63
CA GLU A 58 13.51 8.83 -22.60
C GLU A 58 12.20 9.26 -21.93
N LEU A 59 11.05 8.79 -22.41
CA LEU A 59 9.75 9.38 -22.08
C LEU A 59 9.10 8.86 -20.79
N TYR A 60 9.36 7.61 -20.39
CA TYR A 60 8.60 6.93 -19.32
C TYR A 60 9.48 6.48 -18.15
N ARG A 61 10.52 7.26 -17.82
CA ARG A 61 11.38 7.04 -16.65
C ARG A 61 10.58 7.20 -15.35
N TYR A 62 10.84 6.36 -14.36
CA TYR A 62 10.15 6.47 -13.07
C TYR A 62 10.98 6.03 -11.87
N ILE A 63 10.56 6.50 -10.69
CA ILE A 63 10.96 5.98 -9.39
C ILE A 63 9.71 5.38 -8.74
N GLN A 64 9.79 4.15 -8.23
CA GLN A 64 8.72 3.55 -7.43
C GLN A 64 8.98 3.78 -5.95
N LEU A 65 8.01 4.36 -5.28
CA LEU A 65 8.01 4.59 -3.84
C LEU A 65 7.06 3.61 -3.15
N TYR A 66 7.43 3.15 -1.96
CA TYR A 66 6.57 2.36 -1.09
C TYR A 66 6.49 2.99 0.30
N ASN A 67 5.26 3.16 0.79
CA ASN A 67 5.01 3.65 2.14
C ASN A 67 5.12 2.48 3.11
N ASN A 68 6.16 2.47 3.92
CA ASN A 68 6.44 1.42 4.89
C ASN A 68 5.81 1.68 6.27
N THR A 69 4.88 2.64 6.36
CA THR A 69 4.21 3.02 7.60
C THR A 69 2.74 2.64 7.59
N ASP A 70 2.13 2.69 8.77
CA ASP A 70 0.69 2.54 8.98
C ASP A 70 -0.10 3.84 8.73
N GLN A 71 0.55 4.92 8.28
CA GLN A 71 -0.08 6.23 8.07
C GLN A 71 0.14 6.72 6.63
N PRO A 72 -0.81 7.47 6.04
CA PRO A 72 -0.62 8.05 4.73
C PRO A 72 0.51 9.10 4.77
N ILE A 73 1.37 9.11 3.74
CA ILE A 73 2.44 10.10 3.61
C ILE A 73 2.07 11.09 2.50
N ASP A 74 2.01 12.37 2.84
CA ASP A 74 1.84 13.47 1.86
C ASP A 74 3.16 13.70 1.12
N LEU A 75 3.26 13.33 -0.16
CA LEU A 75 4.45 13.44 -1.02
C LEU A 75 4.81 14.88 -1.41
N SER A 76 3.95 15.87 -1.17
CA SER A 76 4.22 17.27 -1.53
C SER A 76 5.31 17.92 -0.68
N GLN A 77 5.67 17.30 0.44
CA GLN A 77 6.63 17.80 1.41
C GLN A 77 8.01 17.13 1.30
N GLN A 78 8.15 16.14 0.42
CA GLN A 78 9.34 15.32 0.24
C GLN A 78 10.05 15.76 -1.03
N LYS A 79 11.35 15.50 -1.05
CA LYS A 79 12.21 15.80 -2.19
C LYS A 79 12.98 14.56 -2.58
N ILE A 80 13.24 14.43 -3.88
CA ILE A 80 14.22 13.49 -4.39
C ILE A 80 15.55 14.24 -4.47
N TYR A 81 16.58 13.74 -3.81
CA TYR A 81 17.94 14.27 -3.96
C TYR A 81 18.73 13.35 -4.88
N TYR A 82 19.23 13.88 -6.00
CA TYR A 82 19.99 13.14 -6.99
C TYR A 82 21.46 13.53 -6.96
N TYR A 83 22.31 12.58 -6.57
CA TYR A 83 23.75 12.78 -6.42
C TYR A 83 24.49 12.19 -7.62
N TYR A 84 25.32 13.02 -8.25
CA TYR A 84 26.04 12.65 -9.46
C TYR A 84 27.56 12.58 -9.30
N GLN A 85 28.07 12.91 -8.11
CA GLN A 85 29.48 12.71 -7.75
C GLN A 85 29.65 11.40 -6.99
N VAL A 86 30.51 10.51 -7.50
CA VAL A 86 30.90 9.29 -6.80
C VAL A 86 31.71 9.65 -5.56
N ALA A 87 31.24 9.20 -4.41
CA ALA A 87 31.86 9.41 -3.10
C ALA A 87 31.45 8.29 -2.13
N GLU A 88 32.23 8.12 -1.07
CA GLU A 88 31.89 7.18 0.02
C GLU A 88 30.62 7.63 0.77
N LYS A 89 30.49 8.94 0.99
CA LYS A 89 29.31 9.57 1.59
C LYS A 89 28.72 10.63 0.66
N PRO A 90 27.95 10.24 -0.38
CA PRO A 90 27.40 11.17 -1.36
C PRO A 90 26.55 12.26 -0.74
N TRP A 91 25.85 11.97 0.37
CA TRP A 91 25.06 12.96 1.09
C TRP A 91 25.90 14.05 1.76
N GLU A 92 27.22 13.95 1.89
CA GLU A 92 28.06 15.04 2.40
C GLU A 92 28.43 16.08 1.32
N THR A 93 28.26 15.75 0.03
CA THR A 93 28.57 16.68 -1.07
C THR A 93 27.60 17.87 -1.19
N SER A 94 28.05 18.95 -1.82
CA SER A 94 27.23 20.06 -2.28
C SER A 94 26.71 19.89 -3.71
N LYS A 95 27.20 18.88 -4.44
CA LYS A 95 26.86 18.63 -5.86
C LYS A 95 25.75 17.60 -6.02
N PHE A 96 24.51 18.08 -6.01
CA PHE A 96 23.31 17.27 -6.19
C PHE A 96 22.15 18.12 -6.67
N ASP A 97 21.20 17.48 -7.35
CA ASP A 97 19.94 18.12 -7.73
C ASP A 97 18.90 17.88 -6.62
N LYS A 98 18.15 18.93 -6.28
CA LYS A 98 16.95 18.84 -5.44
C LYS A 98 15.74 18.84 -6.35
N ILE A 99 14.95 17.78 -6.27
CA ILE A 99 13.89 17.51 -7.23
C ILE A 99 12.56 17.44 -6.48
N ASP A 100 11.60 18.23 -6.95
CA ASP A 100 10.25 18.27 -6.41
C ASP A 100 9.40 17.10 -6.92
N ILE A 101 8.55 16.57 -6.03
CA ILE A 101 7.44 15.69 -6.39
C ILE A 101 6.18 16.57 -6.45
N THR A 102 5.39 16.43 -7.51
CA THR A 102 4.24 17.30 -7.80
C THR A 102 3.15 16.54 -8.54
N ASP A 103 1.99 17.18 -8.69
CA ASP A 103 0.95 16.73 -9.61
C ASP A 103 1.28 17.16 -11.06
N ARG A 104 0.64 16.54 -12.04
CA ARG A 104 0.86 16.73 -13.49
C ARG A 104 0.81 18.19 -13.91
N ASP A 105 -0.12 18.95 -13.34
CA ASP A 105 -0.34 20.37 -13.69
C ASP A 105 0.67 21.32 -13.04
N LYS A 106 1.65 20.81 -12.28
CA LYS A 106 2.55 21.59 -11.41
C LYS A 106 1.83 22.49 -10.40
N LYS A 107 0.52 22.32 -10.24
CA LYS A 107 -0.29 23.02 -9.26
C LYS A 107 -0.12 22.32 -7.94
N ILE A 108 0.85 22.77 -7.15
CA ILE A 108 0.85 22.48 -5.73
C ILE A 108 -0.31 23.30 -5.14
N VAL A 109 -1.45 22.63 -4.97
CA VAL A 109 -2.72 23.12 -4.40
C VAL A 109 -3.58 23.98 -5.34
N GLY A 110 -4.64 23.38 -5.90
CA GLY A 110 -5.88 24.09 -6.19
C GLY A 110 -6.67 24.33 -4.89
N SER A 111 -7.26 25.52 -4.76
CA SER A 111 -8.08 25.99 -3.63
C SER A 111 -9.34 25.15 -3.36
N ASP A 112 -9.58 24.10 -4.13
CA ASP A 112 -10.74 23.20 -4.09
C ASP A 112 -10.47 21.89 -3.32
N GLY A 113 -9.26 21.68 -2.81
CA GLY A 113 -8.90 20.54 -1.96
C GLY A 113 -8.74 19.19 -2.69
N LYS A 114 -9.05 19.09 -3.98
CA LYS A 114 -8.98 17.83 -4.76
C LYS A 114 -7.56 17.42 -5.14
N THR A 115 -6.68 18.38 -5.39
CA THR A 115 -5.27 18.16 -5.78
C THR A 115 -4.42 17.47 -4.69
N LYS A 116 -4.81 17.56 -3.42
CA LYS A 116 -4.04 16.98 -2.31
C LYS A 116 -4.16 15.46 -2.23
N SER A 117 -5.31 14.86 -2.60
CA SER A 117 -5.51 13.40 -2.45
C SER A 117 -4.51 12.57 -3.25
N LYS A 118 -4.18 13.00 -4.47
CA LYS A 118 -3.21 12.34 -5.37
C LYS A 118 -1.78 12.32 -4.82
N MET A 119 -1.44 13.32 -4.00
CA MET A 119 -0.12 13.43 -3.41
C MET A 119 0.07 12.49 -2.21
N TYR A 120 -0.97 11.85 -1.70
CA TYR A 120 -0.83 10.88 -0.62
C TYR A 120 -0.49 9.48 -1.16
N ILE A 121 0.54 8.88 -0.58
CA ILE A 121 0.76 7.44 -0.65
C ILE A 121 0.13 6.79 0.59
N GLN A 122 -0.81 5.88 0.38
CA GLN A 122 -1.53 5.21 1.47
C GLN A 122 -0.60 4.26 2.24
N PRO A 123 -0.93 3.89 3.48
CA PRO A 123 -0.16 2.90 4.24
C PRO A 123 0.09 1.62 3.44
N HIS A 124 1.33 1.14 3.42
CA HIS A 124 1.71 -0.11 2.73
C HIS A 124 1.32 -0.17 1.25
N SER A 125 1.23 0.99 0.61
CA SER A 125 0.90 1.12 -0.81
C SER A 125 2.09 1.66 -1.60
N ILE A 126 1.95 1.61 -2.93
CA ILE A 126 2.95 2.04 -3.87
C ILE A 126 2.52 3.37 -4.49
N LYS A 127 3.49 4.24 -4.78
CA LYS A 127 3.30 5.37 -5.70
C LYS A 127 4.39 5.38 -6.74
N VAL A 128 4.02 5.58 -7.99
CA VAL A 128 4.98 5.74 -9.08
C VAL A 128 5.22 7.23 -9.31
N VAL A 129 6.47 7.66 -9.17
CA VAL A 129 6.92 9.02 -9.52
C VAL A 129 7.41 9.00 -10.96
N TRP A 130 6.58 9.46 -11.89
CA TRP A 130 6.96 9.59 -13.30
C TRP A 130 7.84 10.82 -13.49
N ILE A 131 9.07 10.59 -13.98
CA ILE A 131 10.05 11.64 -14.28
C ILE A 131 9.79 12.21 -15.67
N TYR A 132 9.26 13.43 -15.70
CA TYR A 132 8.85 14.15 -16.89
C TYR A 132 9.92 15.15 -17.33
N VAL A 133 10.55 14.93 -18.48
CA VAL A 133 11.57 15.85 -19.03
C VAL A 133 10.88 17.06 -19.70
N PRO A 134 11.11 18.31 -19.26
CA PRO A 134 10.38 19.49 -19.77
C PRO A 134 10.70 19.89 -21.22
N LYS A 135 11.85 19.46 -21.76
CA LYS A 135 12.29 19.80 -23.13
C LYS A 135 11.66 18.90 -24.20
N ASP A 136 10.93 17.86 -23.80
CA ASP A 136 10.18 17.02 -24.71
C ASP A 136 8.93 17.80 -25.15
N VAL A 137 9.06 18.50 -26.26
CA VAL A 137 7.98 19.22 -26.93
C VAL A 137 6.83 18.25 -27.19
N ILE A 138 5.80 18.29 -26.34
CA ILE A 138 4.41 17.90 -26.61
C ILE A 138 4.28 16.67 -27.52
N VAL A 139 4.95 15.58 -27.18
CA VAL A 139 4.43 14.25 -27.54
C VAL A 139 3.37 13.94 -26.51
N ASN A 140 2.22 13.43 -26.96
CA ASN A 140 1.03 13.12 -26.16
C ASN A 140 1.35 12.05 -25.08
N LYS A 141 2.09 12.44 -24.04
CA LYS A 141 2.44 11.62 -22.88
C LYS A 141 1.20 11.51 -22.02
N THR A 142 0.54 10.37 -22.11
CA THR A 142 -0.65 10.04 -21.33
C THR A 142 -0.36 8.86 -20.43
N LEU A 143 -1.14 8.75 -19.36
CA LEU A 143 -1.15 7.57 -18.51
C LEU A 143 -1.47 6.30 -19.33
N ASP A 144 -2.38 6.37 -20.29
CA ASP A 144 -2.68 5.23 -21.16
C ASP A 144 -1.46 4.71 -21.92
N LYS A 145 -0.59 5.61 -22.41
CA LYS A 145 0.65 5.20 -23.07
C LYS A 145 1.68 4.64 -22.08
N PHE A 146 1.80 5.22 -20.89
CA PHE A 146 2.63 4.66 -19.81
C PHE A 146 2.17 3.24 -19.47
N ASN A 147 0.86 3.06 -19.29
CA ASN A 147 0.21 1.78 -19.02
C ASN A 147 0.44 0.78 -20.15
N ALA A 148 0.29 1.20 -21.41
CA ALA A 148 0.54 0.35 -22.56
C ALA A 148 2.01 -0.09 -22.66
N MET A 149 2.95 0.82 -22.40
CA MET A 149 4.39 0.50 -22.42
C MET A 149 4.75 -0.55 -21.37
N TYR A 150 4.26 -0.40 -20.15
CA TYR A 150 4.61 -1.29 -19.04
C TYR A 150 3.63 -2.45 -18.82
N GLY A 151 2.56 -2.53 -19.60
CA GLY A 151 1.52 -3.55 -19.45
C GLY A 151 0.80 -3.48 -18.10
N THR A 152 0.49 -2.27 -17.65
CA THR A 152 -0.15 -1.99 -16.36
C THR A 152 -1.48 -1.25 -16.53
N GLN A 153 -2.22 -1.06 -15.44
CA GLN A 153 -3.53 -0.39 -15.41
C GLN A 153 -3.55 0.67 -14.29
N LEU A 154 -2.47 1.44 -14.18
CA LEU A 154 -2.36 2.48 -13.17
C LEU A 154 -3.39 3.58 -13.46
N THR A 155 -3.89 4.16 -12.39
CA THR A 155 -4.81 5.30 -12.40
C THR A 155 -4.08 6.58 -12.02
N ASP A 156 -4.76 7.72 -12.16
CA ASP A 156 -4.22 9.01 -11.71
C ASP A 156 -3.91 9.06 -10.21
N ASP A 157 -4.51 8.16 -9.41
CA ASP A 157 -4.22 8.06 -7.98
C ASP A 157 -2.95 7.25 -7.73
N ASP A 158 -2.45 6.45 -8.67
CA ASP A 158 -1.25 5.62 -8.49
C ASP A 158 0.04 6.34 -8.88
N ILE A 159 -0.07 7.51 -9.52
CA ILE A 159 1.06 8.24 -10.11
C ILE A 159 1.12 9.68 -9.63
N VAL A 160 2.34 10.12 -9.35
CA VAL A 160 2.73 11.51 -9.20
C VAL A 160 3.87 11.83 -10.16
N TYR A 161 4.22 13.10 -10.29
CA TYR A 161 5.13 13.57 -11.32
C TYR A 161 6.33 14.28 -10.72
N SER A 162 7.42 14.30 -11.48
CA SER A 162 8.56 15.16 -11.20
C SER A 162 9.15 15.70 -12.49
N PHE A 163 9.48 16.99 -12.52
CA PHE A 163 9.94 17.65 -13.74
C PHE A 163 11.47 17.81 -13.73
N HIS A 164 12.18 16.79 -14.20
CA HIS A 164 13.64 16.73 -14.19
C HIS A 164 14.18 16.14 -15.50
N ASN A 165 15.45 16.39 -15.85
CA ASN A 165 16.08 15.90 -17.08
C ASN A 165 16.39 14.38 -17.06
N GLY A 166 15.79 13.63 -16.15
CA GLY A 166 16.10 12.22 -15.90
C GLY A 166 17.39 12.01 -15.11
N PHE A 167 17.84 10.77 -15.03
CA PHE A 167 19.03 10.38 -14.28
C PHE A 167 20.06 9.80 -15.23
N ALA A 168 21.32 10.17 -15.07
CA ALA A 168 22.37 9.72 -15.98
C ALA A 168 22.62 8.22 -15.80
N TYR A 169 22.47 7.45 -16.87
CA TYR A 169 22.58 5.99 -16.86
C TYR A 169 24.00 5.47 -17.15
N THR A 170 24.97 6.33 -17.44
CA THR A 170 26.31 5.91 -17.93
C THR A 170 27.37 5.70 -16.84
N GLY A 171 27.02 5.95 -15.58
CA GLY A 171 27.91 5.77 -14.45
C GLY A 171 27.17 5.71 -13.12
N GLN A 172 27.92 5.47 -12.05
CA GLN A 172 27.40 5.36 -10.69
C GLN A 172 26.74 6.64 -10.23
N ARG A 173 25.52 6.51 -9.71
CA ARG A 173 24.69 7.61 -9.23
C ARG A 173 23.91 7.17 -8.01
N TYR A 174 23.29 8.14 -7.34
CA TYR A 174 22.52 7.90 -6.14
C TYR A 174 21.25 8.73 -6.10
N LEU A 175 20.21 8.18 -5.48
CA LEU A 175 18.97 8.87 -5.20
C LEU A 175 18.63 8.72 -3.72
N ALA A 176 18.10 9.79 -3.13
CA ALA A 176 17.55 9.77 -1.78
C ALA A 176 16.13 10.34 -1.79
N ILE A 177 15.25 9.78 -0.96
CA ILE A 177 14.01 10.47 -0.60
C ILE A 177 14.23 11.17 0.73
N VAL A 178 14.06 12.48 0.74
CA VAL A 178 14.31 13.34 1.89
C VAL A 178 13.01 13.97 2.34
N GLY A 179 12.76 13.92 3.65
CA GLY A 179 11.59 14.46 4.30
C GLY A 179 11.58 15.98 4.43
N PRO A 180 10.52 16.53 5.05
CA PRO A 180 10.20 17.95 5.06
C PRO A 180 11.27 18.85 5.69
N GLY A 181 12.08 18.34 6.62
CA GLY A 181 13.17 19.11 7.21
C GLY A 181 14.30 19.40 6.21
N GLY A 182 14.39 18.62 5.12
CA GLY A 182 15.31 18.86 4.00
C GLY A 182 16.79 18.62 4.30
N ASN A 183 17.14 18.22 5.53
CA ASN A 183 18.51 17.87 5.88
C ASN A 183 18.87 16.51 5.25
N LYS A 184 19.89 16.54 4.40
CA LYS A 184 20.37 15.39 3.62
C LYS A 184 20.88 14.22 4.48
N ASP A 185 21.25 14.47 5.74
CA ASP A 185 21.78 13.47 6.66
C ASP A 185 20.69 12.94 7.61
N THR A 186 19.95 13.84 8.26
CA THR A 186 19.00 13.46 9.31
C THR A 186 17.61 13.11 8.78
N ASP A 187 17.19 13.68 7.66
CA ASP A 187 15.79 13.61 7.20
C ASP A 187 15.60 12.66 6.01
N ARG A 188 16.61 11.84 5.71
CA ARG A 188 16.57 10.91 4.58
C ARG A 188 15.73 9.67 4.93
N TYR A 189 14.65 9.38 4.23
CA TYR A 189 13.90 8.14 4.46
C TYR A 189 14.67 6.92 3.97
N SER A 190 15.11 6.96 2.71
CA SER A 190 15.85 5.88 2.06
C SER A 190 16.82 6.45 1.02
N PHE A 191 17.80 5.63 0.67
CA PHE A 191 18.86 5.93 -0.26
C PHE A 191 19.06 4.74 -1.20
N ILE A 192 19.33 4.99 -2.48
CA ILE A 192 19.70 3.94 -3.43
C ILE A 192 20.93 4.36 -4.22
N ARG A 193 21.67 3.35 -4.66
CA ARG A 193 22.77 3.47 -5.61
C ARG A 193 22.42 2.68 -6.86
N PHE A 194 22.80 3.19 -8.02
CA PHE A 194 22.73 2.45 -9.27
C PHE A 194 23.99 2.65 -10.09
N ASN A 195 24.27 1.66 -10.93
CA ASN A 195 25.51 1.47 -11.68
C ASN A 195 26.74 1.52 -10.78
N GLY A 196 26.67 0.90 -9.59
CA GLY A 196 27.74 0.92 -8.60
C GLY A 196 29.09 0.42 -9.13
N LYS A 197 29.06 -0.56 -10.04
CA LYS A 197 30.26 -1.13 -10.67
C LYS A 197 30.86 -0.24 -11.76
N ALA A 198 30.12 0.73 -12.29
CA ALA A 198 30.57 1.60 -13.39
C ALA A 198 31.36 2.83 -12.91
N ALA A 199 31.49 3.06 -11.60
CA ALA A 199 32.18 4.23 -11.04
C ALA A 199 31.81 5.55 -11.77
N SER A 200 32.76 6.41 -12.13
CA SER A 200 32.45 7.72 -12.74
C SER A 200 32.10 7.69 -14.23
N LYS A 201 32.54 6.68 -14.99
CA LYS A 201 32.23 6.46 -16.42
C LYS A 201 32.52 5.00 -16.78
N GLN A 202 31.51 4.17 -17.05
CA GLN A 202 31.72 2.82 -17.58
C GLN A 202 30.47 2.03 -17.98
N CYS A 203 29.24 2.50 -17.69
CA CYS A 203 28.04 1.79 -18.10
C CYS A 203 27.62 2.20 -19.52
N ASN A 204 27.53 1.21 -20.42
CA ASN A 204 26.98 1.31 -21.77
C ASN A 204 26.67 -0.10 -22.32
N ASP A 205 26.00 -0.17 -23.48
CA ASP A 205 25.60 -1.43 -24.12
C ASP A 205 26.76 -2.38 -24.45
N SER A 206 27.99 -1.86 -24.55
CA SER A 206 29.20 -2.66 -24.78
C SER A 206 29.82 -3.21 -23.49
N LYS A 207 29.29 -2.83 -22.32
CA LYS A 207 29.76 -3.24 -20.99
C LYS A 207 28.58 -3.57 -20.06
N PRO A 208 27.77 -4.59 -20.39
CA PRO A 208 26.59 -4.93 -19.60
C PRO A 208 26.94 -5.36 -18.16
N ASP A 209 28.07 -6.03 -17.94
CA ASP A 209 28.45 -6.58 -16.62
C ASP A 209 28.70 -5.53 -15.52
N VAL A 210 28.88 -4.26 -15.91
CA VAL A 210 29.09 -3.13 -14.99
C VAL A 210 27.87 -2.21 -14.89
N CYS A 211 26.86 -2.43 -15.72
CA CYS A 211 25.57 -1.76 -15.66
C CYS A 211 24.64 -2.54 -14.74
N ASP A 212 23.79 -1.84 -13.98
CA ASP A 212 22.74 -2.50 -13.21
C ASP A 212 21.47 -2.73 -14.06
N PHE A 213 21.41 -2.17 -15.27
CA PHE A 213 20.28 -2.26 -16.20
C PHE A 213 20.74 -1.87 -17.61
N ALA A 214 20.06 -2.41 -18.62
CA ALA A 214 20.08 -1.95 -19.99
C ALA A 214 18.88 -1.03 -20.28
N LYS A 215 18.79 -0.54 -21.52
CA LYS A 215 17.65 0.26 -21.97
C LYS A 215 16.33 -0.51 -21.82
N GLY A 216 15.36 0.10 -21.14
CA GLY A 216 14.04 -0.51 -20.90
C GLY A 216 13.99 -1.48 -19.73
N GLU A 217 15.09 -1.64 -18.99
CA GLU A 217 15.15 -2.44 -17.78
C GLU A 217 15.07 -1.56 -16.52
N SER A 218 14.86 -2.21 -15.38
CA SER A 218 14.81 -1.59 -14.06
C SER A 218 15.86 -2.15 -13.12
N VAL A 219 16.10 -1.41 -12.04
CA VAL A 219 16.75 -1.92 -10.83
C VAL A 219 15.71 -2.03 -9.73
N LYS A 220 15.62 -3.21 -9.10
CA LYS A 220 14.79 -3.45 -7.92
C LYS A 220 15.61 -3.36 -6.65
N TYR A 221 15.08 -2.68 -5.65
CA TYR A 221 15.73 -2.46 -4.37
C TYR A 221 14.98 -3.19 -3.27
N PHE A 222 15.74 -3.74 -2.32
CA PHE A 222 15.22 -4.57 -1.25
C PHE A 222 15.53 -3.90 0.08
N TYR A 223 14.56 -3.91 1.00
CA TYR A 223 14.82 -3.49 2.36
C TYR A 223 15.78 -4.51 2.99
N PRO A 224 16.92 -4.08 3.57
CA PRO A 224 17.89 -5.02 4.15
C PRO A 224 17.28 -5.78 5.33
N GLN A 225 17.49 -7.09 5.38
CA GLN A 225 16.92 -7.94 6.44
C GLN A 225 17.22 -7.43 7.87
N ASN A 226 18.41 -6.89 8.07
CA ASN A 226 18.89 -6.41 9.37
C ASN A 226 18.49 -4.96 9.68
N GLY A 227 17.59 -4.37 8.91
CA GLY A 227 17.30 -2.94 9.02
C GLY A 227 18.15 -2.10 8.07
N LEU A 228 17.67 -0.90 7.76
CA LEU A 228 18.50 0.12 7.12
C LEU A 228 19.60 0.57 8.07
N ASP A 229 20.83 0.68 7.56
CA ASP A 229 21.92 1.32 8.31
C ASP A 229 21.51 2.77 8.68
N PRO A 230 21.65 3.19 9.94
CA PRO A 230 21.17 4.52 10.37
C PRO A 230 21.83 5.69 9.64
N ALA A 231 23.08 5.52 9.21
CA ALA A 231 23.89 6.55 8.58
C ALA A 231 23.72 6.56 7.05
N THR A 232 23.67 5.41 6.39
CA THR A 232 23.53 5.34 4.92
C THR A 232 22.07 5.31 4.49
N ARG A 233 21.21 4.62 5.25
CA ARG A 233 19.80 4.36 4.91
C ARG A 233 19.64 3.76 3.51
N GLU A 234 20.66 3.02 3.08
CA GLU A 234 20.78 2.48 1.73
C GLU A 234 19.99 1.17 1.59
N MET A 235 19.15 1.10 0.55
CA MET A 235 18.46 -0.13 0.18
C MET A 235 19.43 -1.12 -0.46
N GLU A 236 19.14 -2.41 -0.32
CA GLU A 236 19.96 -3.50 -0.81
C GLU A 236 19.72 -3.79 -2.30
N VAL A 237 20.82 -4.13 -3.00
CA VAL A 237 20.81 -4.70 -4.35
C VAL A 237 21.17 -6.18 -4.24
N LYS A 238 20.21 -7.07 -4.44
CA LYS A 238 20.34 -8.54 -4.32
C LYS A 238 20.75 -9.20 -5.65
N GLY A 239 21.87 -8.76 -6.22
CA GLY A 239 22.42 -9.35 -7.44
C GLY A 239 21.38 -9.45 -8.57
N ALA A 240 21.20 -10.67 -9.10
CA ALA A 240 20.28 -10.94 -10.22
C ALA A 240 18.79 -10.67 -9.91
N ASP A 241 18.38 -10.63 -8.64
CA ASP A 241 17.01 -10.26 -8.27
C ASP A 241 16.77 -8.75 -8.34
N SER A 242 17.86 -7.97 -8.38
CA SER A 242 17.84 -6.52 -8.46
C SER A 242 18.17 -5.96 -9.83
N VAL A 243 19.20 -6.49 -10.50
CA VAL A 243 19.71 -5.91 -11.75
C VAL A 243 19.04 -6.53 -12.97
N HIS A 244 19.03 -5.80 -14.09
CA HIS A 244 18.47 -6.25 -15.37
C HIS A 244 17.03 -6.76 -15.27
N GLN A 245 16.23 -6.09 -14.45
CA GLN A 245 14.85 -6.51 -14.19
C GLN A 245 13.91 -5.97 -15.26
N LYS A 246 12.83 -6.70 -15.52
CA LYS A 246 11.69 -6.14 -16.25
C LYS A 246 10.98 -5.13 -15.33
N PRO A 247 10.70 -3.90 -15.81
CA PRO A 247 9.96 -2.90 -15.05
C PRO A 247 8.58 -3.40 -14.61
N THR A 248 8.22 -3.15 -13.34
CA THR A 248 6.92 -3.53 -12.77
C THR A 248 6.25 -2.39 -12.00
N PRO A 249 5.99 -1.23 -12.63
CA PRO A 249 5.44 -0.07 -11.94
C PRO A 249 4.08 -0.39 -11.29
N GLY A 250 3.97 -0.05 -10.01
CA GLY A 250 2.78 -0.33 -9.18
C GLY A 250 2.75 -1.74 -8.60
N LYS A 251 3.83 -2.52 -8.68
CA LYS A 251 3.93 -3.86 -8.11
C LYS A 251 5.25 -4.03 -7.37
N LEU A 252 5.21 -4.71 -6.23
CA LEU A 252 6.40 -5.18 -5.52
C LEU A 252 6.73 -6.61 -5.98
N ALA A 253 8.02 -6.87 -6.16
CA ALA A 253 8.56 -8.22 -6.14
C ALA A 253 8.60 -8.76 -4.69
N ALA A 254 8.69 -10.07 -4.55
CA ALA A 254 8.76 -10.71 -3.24
C ALA A 254 10.02 -10.28 -2.48
N GLY A 255 9.89 -10.00 -1.18
CA GLY A 255 11.00 -9.67 -0.29
C GLY A 255 11.54 -8.24 -0.42
N GLN A 256 10.95 -7.38 -1.25
CA GLN A 256 11.46 -6.01 -1.44
C GLN A 256 11.29 -5.11 -0.21
N VAL A 257 10.37 -5.43 0.69
CA VAL A 257 10.10 -4.67 1.91
C VAL A 257 9.95 -5.64 3.08
N LEU A 258 10.29 -5.19 4.31
CA LEU A 258 10.09 -6.04 5.48
C LEU A 258 8.63 -6.36 5.68
N GLY A 259 8.39 -7.57 6.16
CA GLY A 259 7.04 -8.10 6.19
C GLY A 259 6.53 -8.40 4.78
N GLN A 260 7.40 -8.70 3.80
CA GLN A 260 7.13 -9.72 2.77
C GLN A 260 7.98 -10.95 3.14
N PRO A 261 7.48 -12.19 3.10
CA PRO A 261 8.31 -13.34 3.40
C PRO A 261 9.41 -13.42 2.34
N GLU A 262 10.64 -13.60 2.77
CA GLU A 262 11.66 -14.16 1.88
C GLU A 262 11.14 -15.54 1.46
N ILE A 263 10.92 -15.74 0.16
CA ILE A 263 10.84 -17.10 -0.36
C ILE A 263 12.26 -17.61 -0.17
N ASP A 264 12.48 -18.49 0.81
CA ASP A 264 13.71 -19.27 0.92
C ASP A 264 14.06 -19.75 -0.48
N GLN A 265 15.12 -19.16 -1.07
CA GLN A 265 15.84 -19.90 -2.08
C GLN A 265 16.33 -21.15 -1.36
N PRO A 266 16.14 -22.34 -1.96
CA PRO A 266 16.44 -23.58 -1.28
C PRO A 266 17.90 -23.55 -0.88
N THR A 267 18.17 -23.41 0.42
CA THR A 267 19.44 -23.85 0.96
C THR A 267 19.52 -25.33 0.62
N ALA A 268 20.65 -25.71 0.02
CA ALA A 268 20.90 -27.07 -0.38
C ALA A 268 20.91 -27.97 0.86
N ASP A 269 19.75 -28.49 1.23
CA ASP A 269 19.64 -29.78 1.86
C ASP A 269 18.42 -30.51 1.31
N GLN A 270 18.69 -31.71 0.84
CA GLN A 270 17.76 -32.57 0.13
C GLN A 270 16.80 -33.19 1.13
N SER A 271 15.53 -32.79 1.12
CA SER A 271 14.41 -33.65 1.54
C SER A 271 13.08 -33.08 1.05
N ALA A 272 12.57 -33.65 -0.03
CA ALA A 272 11.32 -33.27 -0.66
C ALA A 272 10.09 -33.61 0.20
N VAL A 273 9.18 -32.65 0.36
CA VAL A 273 7.74 -32.92 0.47
C VAL A 273 7.03 -32.10 -0.60
N SER A 274 6.65 -32.79 -1.68
CA SER A 274 5.95 -32.23 -2.82
C SER A 274 4.50 -31.85 -2.46
N VAL A 275 4.16 -30.56 -2.48
CA VAL A 275 2.76 -30.09 -2.50
C VAL A 275 2.34 -29.87 -3.95
N ASN A 276 1.25 -30.52 -4.35
CA ASN A 276 0.74 -30.53 -5.73
C ASN A 276 0.18 -29.17 -6.17
N LYS A 277 0.59 -28.72 -7.37
CA LYS A 277 0.16 -27.53 -8.14
C LYS A 277 -1.37 -27.44 -8.44
N LYS A 278 -2.18 -28.38 -7.95
CA LYS A 278 -3.62 -28.49 -8.19
C LYS A 278 -4.46 -27.71 -7.16
N ASP A 279 -3.91 -27.47 -5.95
CA ASP A 279 -4.63 -26.88 -4.81
C ASP A 279 -4.95 -25.39 -4.98
N GLU A 280 -4.12 -24.63 -5.71
CA GLU A 280 -4.35 -23.18 -5.93
C GLU A 280 -5.49 -22.89 -6.92
N SER A 281 -5.81 -23.83 -7.82
CA SER A 281 -6.85 -23.64 -8.84
C SER A 281 -8.28 -23.56 -8.26
N GLN A 282 -8.47 -23.94 -7.00
CA GLN A 282 -9.77 -23.93 -6.29
C GLN A 282 -9.81 -22.97 -5.11
N ALA A 283 -8.75 -22.20 -4.87
CA ALA A 283 -8.68 -21.29 -3.74
C ALA A 283 -9.44 -19.98 -3.98
N ILE A 284 -9.84 -19.33 -2.89
CA ILE A 284 -10.23 -17.92 -2.88
C ILE A 284 -9.09 -17.13 -2.27
N ILE A 285 -8.68 -16.07 -2.95
CA ILE A 285 -7.53 -15.26 -2.59
C ILE A 285 -8.00 -13.82 -2.42
N LEU A 286 -7.71 -13.27 -1.26
CA LEU A 286 -7.99 -11.89 -0.87
C LEU A 286 -6.70 -11.22 -0.41
N GLN A 287 -6.71 -9.90 -0.37
CA GLN A 287 -5.61 -9.14 0.20
C GLN A 287 -6.18 -7.93 0.95
N ILE A 288 -5.72 -7.71 2.19
CA ILE A 288 -6.14 -6.55 2.99
C ILE A 288 -5.75 -5.26 2.26
N GLY A 289 -6.70 -4.33 2.13
CA GLY A 289 -6.55 -3.07 1.42
C GLY A 289 -6.74 -3.16 -0.10
N ASN A 290 -6.95 -4.35 -0.66
CA ASN A 290 -7.14 -4.53 -2.11
C ASN A 290 -8.60 -4.87 -2.46
N GLN A 291 -9.18 -4.14 -3.41
CA GLN A 291 -10.52 -4.43 -3.93
C GLN A 291 -10.52 -5.52 -5.01
N SER A 292 -9.39 -6.13 -5.34
CA SER A 292 -9.32 -7.29 -6.25
C SER A 292 -9.18 -8.58 -5.45
N ALA A 293 -10.02 -9.55 -5.76
CA ALA A 293 -9.95 -10.91 -5.24
C ALA A 293 -9.81 -11.89 -6.40
N ASN A 294 -9.17 -13.04 -6.18
CA ASN A 294 -9.18 -14.14 -7.13
C ASN A 294 -10.03 -15.29 -6.57
N VAL A 295 -11.10 -15.65 -7.29
CA VAL A 295 -12.03 -16.72 -6.92
C VAL A 295 -11.84 -17.84 -7.92
N LYS A 296 -11.16 -18.93 -7.50
CA LYS A 296 -10.98 -20.14 -8.31
C LYS A 296 -10.39 -19.82 -9.70
N GLY A 297 -9.37 -18.97 -9.73
CA GLY A 297 -8.67 -18.55 -10.95
C GLY A 297 -9.31 -17.37 -11.69
N LYS A 298 -10.43 -16.80 -11.22
CA LYS A 298 -11.07 -15.63 -11.83
C LYS A 298 -10.96 -14.40 -10.95
N ASP A 299 -10.51 -13.29 -11.51
CA ASP A 299 -10.46 -12.02 -10.80
C ASP A 299 -11.86 -11.42 -10.64
N GLN A 300 -12.16 -10.92 -9.45
CA GLN A 300 -13.42 -10.29 -9.09
C GLN A 300 -13.15 -9.04 -8.28
N LYS A 301 -13.84 -7.95 -8.65
CA LYS A 301 -13.80 -6.69 -7.91
C LYS A 301 -14.73 -6.74 -6.70
N LEU A 302 -14.26 -6.23 -5.57
CA LEU A 302 -14.96 -6.07 -4.32
C LEU A 302 -15.55 -4.66 -4.23
N GLU A 303 -16.74 -4.56 -3.62
CA GLU A 303 -17.38 -3.26 -3.33
C GLU A 303 -16.54 -2.45 -2.33
N VAL A 304 -15.96 -3.12 -1.34
CA VAL A 304 -15.04 -2.57 -0.34
C VAL A 304 -13.89 -3.56 -0.13
N ALA A 305 -12.67 -3.05 0.03
CA ALA A 305 -11.51 -3.90 0.27
C ALA A 305 -11.63 -4.63 1.63
N PRO A 306 -11.02 -5.82 1.81
CA PRO A 306 -10.82 -6.38 3.13
C PRO A 306 -10.04 -5.38 3.99
N VAL A 307 -10.46 -5.17 5.23
CA VAL A 307 -9.81 -4.24 6.16
C VAL A 307 -9.42 -4.95 7.45
N LEU A 308 -8.51 -4.35 8.20
CA LEU A 308 -8.17 -4.82 9.53
C LEU A 308 -8.93 -3.98 10.56
N ASP A 309 -9.61 -4.64 11.50
CA ASP A 309 -10.28 -4.02 12.65
C ASP A 309 -9.74 -4.66 13.94
N GLY A 310 -8.76 -3.99 14.54
CA GLY A 310 -7.89 -4.59 15.55
C GLY A 310 -7.02 -5.67 14.93
N ASP A 311 -7.12 -6.90 15.41
CA ASP A 311 -6.41 -8.07 14.85
C ASP A 311 -7.32 -8.91 13.93
N THR A 312 -8.53 -8.45 13.66
CA THR A 312 -9.51 -9.20 12.87
C THR A 312 -9.59 -8.65 11.44
N THR A 313 -9.37 -9.53 10.45
CA THR A 313 -9.68 -9.20 9.06
C THR A 313 -11.18 -9.20 8.82
N MET A 314 -11.70 -8.06 8.36
CA MET A 314 -13.09 -7.83 8.00
C MET A 314 -13.24 -7.86 6.48
N VAL A 315 -14.24 -8.58 5.97
CA VAL A 315 -14.51 -8.72 4.52
C VAL A 315 -15.98 -8.44 4.20
N PRO A 316 -16.31 -8.01 2.97
CA PRO A 316 -17.70 -7.84 2.56
C PRO A 316 -18.43 -9.20 2.64
N PHE A 317 -19.50 -9.26 3.45
CA PHE A 317 -20.16 -10.55 3.75
C PHE A 317 -20.75 -11.23 2.51
N ARG A 318 -21.30 -10.42 1.60
CA ARG A 318 -21.94 -10.90 0.37
C ARG A 318 -20.91 -11.57 -0.53
N PHE A 319 -19.79 -10.88 -0.76
CA PHE A 319 -18.68 -11.42 -1.54
C PHE A 319 -18.18 -12.75 -0.96
N ILE A 320 -17.84 -12.79 0.33
CA ILE A 320 -17.21 -13.98 0.89
C ILE A 320 -18.17 -15.17 0.91
N GLY A 321 -19.46 -14.93 1.17
CA GLY A 321 -20.48 -15.96 1.10
C GLY A 321 -20.66 -16.51 -0.31
N GLU A 322 -20.83 -15.65 -1.32
CA GLU A 322 -21.00 -16.05 -2.71
C GLU A 322 -19.76 -16.77 -3.27
N ALA A 323 -18.56 -16.28 -2.96
CA ALA A 323 -17.31 -16.90 -3.39
C ALA A 323 -17.16 -18.34 -2.83
N LEU A 324 -17.67 -18.57 -1.61
CA LEU A 324 -17.73 -19.88 -0.97
C LEU A 324 -18.90 -20.75 -1.45
N GLY A 325 -19.83 -20.20 -2.25
CA GLY A 325 -21.02 -20.88 -2.71
C GLY A 325 -22.17 -20.93 -1.69
N ALA A 326 -22.12 -20.10 -0.65
CA ALA A 326 -23.17 -19.99 0.35
C ALA A 326 -24.34 -19.15 -0.17
N THR A 327 -25.56 -19.47 0.26
CA THR A 327 -26.70 -18.56 0.15
C THR A 327 -26.57 -17.47 1.20
N VAL A 328 -26.65 -16.21 0.79
CA VAL A 328 -26.50 -15.04 1.66
C VAL A 328 -27.82 -14.28 1.78
N VAL A 329 -28.20 -13.92 3.00
CA VAL A 329 -29.41 -13.13 3.29
C VAL A 329 -29.07 -12.00 4.24
N TRP A 330 -29.54 -10.80 3.92
CA TRP A 330 -29.51 -9.63 4.80
C TRP A 330 -30.91 -9.36 5.36
N GLY A 331 -31.07 -9.45 6.67
CA GLY A 331 -32.29 -9.12 7.39
C GLY A 331 -32.25 -7.68 7.89
N GLN A 332 -32.88 -6.76 7.16
CA GLN A 332 -32.81 -5.32 7.45
C GLN A 332 -33.39 -4.93 8.83
N SER A 333 -34.51 -5.52 9.24
CA SER A 333 -35.20 -5.18 10.50
C SER A 333 -34.40 -5.59 11.74
N GLU A 334 -33.62 -6.66 11.62
CA GLU A 334 -32.84 -7.24 12.72
C GLU A 334 -31.34 -6.93 12.58
N GLN A 335 -30.95 -6.22 11.52
CA GLN A 335 -29.57 -5.96 11.11
C GLN A 335 -28.69 -7.22 11.21
N LYS A 336 -29.18 -8.33 10.63
CA LYS A 336 -28.49 -9.63 10.68
C LYS A 336 -28.11 -10.12 9.29
N VAL A 337 -26.92 -10.71 9.20
CA VAL A 337 -26.49 -11.48 8.03
C VAL A 337 -26.65 -12.96 8.32
N THR A 338 -27.13 -13.71 7.33
CA THR A 338 -27.24 -15.17 7.37
C THR A 338 -26.50 -15.76 6.16
N LEU A 339 -25.58 -16.69 6.42
CA LEU A 339 -24.87 -17.45 5.40
C LEU A 339 -25.23 -18.93 5.55
N THR A 340 -25.68 -19.58 4.48
CA THR A 340 -26.03 -21.00 4.49
C THR A 340 -25.24 -21.73 3.42
N LEU A 341 -24.38 -22.68 3.82
CA LEU A 341 -23.66 -23.57 2.92
C LEU A 341 -23.86 -25.01 3.40
N ASN A 342 -24.43 -25.85 2.54
CA ASN A 342 -24.90 -27.19 2.92
C ASN A 342 -25.84 -27.08 4.13
N ASP A 343 -25.61 -27.87 5.18
CA ASP A 343 -26.42 -27.89 6.41
C ASP A 343 -25.93 -26.91 7.49
N ILE A 344 -24.98 -26.02 7.16
CA ILE A 344 -24.39 -25.08 8.11
C ILE A 344 -24.96 -23.68 7.86
N THR A 345 -25.70 -23.18 8.85
CA THR A 345 -26.19 -21.79 8.90
C THR A 345 -25.36 -20.97 9.88
N VAL A 346 -24.75 -19.89 9.40
CA VAL A 346 -24.04 -18.91 10.22
C VAL A 346 -24.86 -17.63 10.27
N VAL A 347 -25.21 -17.16 11.47
CA VAL A 347 -25.94 -15.90 11.68
C VAL A 347 -25.08 -14.96 12.50
N LEU A 348 -24.92 -13.73 12.01
CA LEU A 348 -24.23 -12.64 12.70
C LEU A 348 -25.13 -11.41 12.73
N VAL A 349 -25.04 -10.62 13.80
CA VAL A 349 -25.80 -9.38 13.97
C VAL A 349 -24.82 -8.20 14.00
N ILE A 350 -25.11 -7.11 13.29
CA ILE A 350 -24.27 -5.91 13.27
C ILE A 350 -24.07 -5.40 14.71
N ASP A 351 -22.85 -4.99 15.02
CA ASP A 351 -22.40 -4.44 16.30
C ASP A 351 -22.60 -5.38 17.52
N SER A 352 -22.97 -6.65 17.28
CA SER A 352 -23.06 -7.69 18.31
C SER A 352 -21.93 -8.70 18.19
N LYS A 353 -21.37 -9.10 19.33
CA LYS A 353 -20.45 -10.24 19.42
C LYS A 353 -21.18 -11.59 19.50
N GLU A 354 -22.50 -11.59 19.61
CA GLU A 354 -23.29 -12.83 19.59
C GLU A 354 -23.50 -13.32 18.15
N ALA A 355 -23.25 -14.61 17.95
CA ALA A 355 -23.42 -15.29 16.67
C ALA A 355 -24.13 -16.63 16.88
N SER A 356 -24.56 -17.27 15.78
CA SER A 356 -24.95 -18.68 15.83
C SER A 356 -24.40 -19.48 14.65
N ILE A 357 -24.05 -20.74 14.91
CA ILE A 357 -23.57 -21.72 13.93
C ILE A 357 -24.45 -22.97 14.05
N GLY A 358 -25.20 -23.30 13.01
CA GLY A 358 -26.12 -24.45 13.01
C GLY A 358 -27.19 -24.37 14.11
N GLY A 359 -27.59 -23.16 14.51
CA GLY A 359 -28.56 -22.91 15.58
C GLY A 359 -27.97 -22.86 17.00
N ASN A 360 -26.69 -23.19 17.19
CA ASN A 360 -26.01 -23.08 18.48
C ASN A 360 -25.38 -21.69 18.64
N LYS A 361 -25.39 -21.14 19.86
CA LYS A 361 -24.75 -19.85 20.17
C LYS A 361 -23.23 -19.92 20.04
N ALA A 362 -22.64 -18.86 19.50
CA ALA A 362 -21.20 -18.64 19.41
C ALA A 362 -20.88 -17.17 19.75
N THR A 363 -19.62 -16.89 20.09
CA THR A 363 -19.14 -15.54 20.42
C THR A 363 -18.04 -15.13 19.45
N LEU A 364 -18.05 -13.87 19.03
CA LEU A 364 -17.08 -13.26 18.13
C LEU A 364 -16.05 -12.44 18.91
N GLU A 365 -14.81 -12.45 18.43
CA GLU A 365 -13.77 -11.53 18.91
C GLU A 365 -14.05 -10.09 18.49
N THR A 366 -14.44 -9.90 17.23
CA THR A 366 -14.85 -8.60 16.66
C THR A 366 -16.26 -8.72 16.09
N ALA A 367 -17.14 -7.77 16.41
CA ALA A 367 -18.51 -7.75 15.88
C ALA A 367 -18.50 -7.39 14.37
N PRO A 368 -19.49 -7.86 13.58
CA PRO A 368 -19.73 -7.35 12.22
C PRO A 368 -20.06 -5.87 12.25
N LYS A 369 -19.65 -5.12 11.23
CA LYS A 369 -19.83 -3.66 11.17
C LYS A 369 -20.25 -3.20 9.79
N ILE A 370 -20.81 -2.00 9.71
CA ILE A 370 -21.02 -1.32 8.44
C ILE A 370 -19.84 -0.37 8.21
N ILE A 371 -19.09 -0.59 7.14
CA ILE A 371 -17.96 0.25 6.72
C ILE A 371 -18.23 0.70 5.29
N ASP A 372 -18.22 2.01 5.05
CA ASP A 372 -18.53 2.61 3.73
C ASP A 372 -19.84 2.11 3.12
N GLY A 373 -20.88 1.96 3.96
CA GLY A 373 -22.20 1.47 3.55
C GLY A 373 -22.27 -0.04 3.28
N ASN A 374 -21.19 -0.78 3.50
CA ASN A 374 -21.09 -2.22 3.24
C ASN A 374 -21.01 -3.01 4.55
N THR A 375 -21.71 -4.13 4.60
CA THR A 375 -21.66 -5.03 5.76
C THR A 375 -20.39 -5.87 5.71
N MET A 376 -19.53 -5.66 6.70
CA MET A 376 -18.24 -6.31 6.87
C MET A 376 -18.31 -7.32 8.01
N VAL A 377 -17.79 -8.53 7.77
CA VAL A 377 -17.82 -9.65 8.74
C VAL A 377 -16.42 -10.18 9.03
N PRO A 378 -16.18 -10.75 10.23
CA PRO A 378 -14.92 -11.41 10.56
C PRO A 378 -14.65 -12.59 9.63
N LEU A 379 -13.64 -12.46 8.77
CA LEU A 379 -13.33 -13.42 7.71
C LEU A 379 -13.09 -14.82 8.24
N ARG A 380 -12.23 -14.93 9.26
CA ARG A 380 -11.83 -16.22 9.83
C ARG A 380 -13.02 -16.97 10.41
N PHE A 381 -13.81 -16.29 11.24
CA PHE A 381 -14.99 -16.90 11.87
C PHE A 381 -15.97 -17.44 10.83
N VAL A 382 -16.33 -16.64 9.81
CA VAL A 382 -17.25 -17.05 8.75
C VAL A 382 -16.70 -18.23 7.97
N SER A 383 -15.43 -18.16 7.56
CA SER A 383 -14.82 -19.16 6.69
C SER A 383 -14.63 -20.50 7.41
N GLU A 384 -14.10 -20.49 8.64
CA GLU A 384 -13.90 -21.70 9.43
C GLU A 384 -15.24 -22.36 9.82
N SER A 385 -16.26 -21.55 10.14
CA SER A 385 -17.62 -22.05 10.40
C SER A 385 -18.18 -22.81 9.19
N LEU A 386 -17.90 -22.32 7.98
CA LEU A 386 -18.28 -22.94 6.71
C LEU A 386 -17.27 -24.00 6.20
N LYS A 387 -16.46 -24.56 7.10
CA LYS A 387 -15.51 -25.65 6.83
C LYS A 387 -14.42 -25.31 5.80
N GLN A 388 -13.96 -24.07 5.82
CA GLN A 388 -12.79 -23.65 5.05
C GLN A 388 -11.57 -23.52 5.95
N GLU A 389 -10.42 -23.85 5.39
CA GLU A 389 -9.11 -23.49 5.94
C GLU A 389 -8.80 -22.03 5.56
N VAL A 390 -8.32 -21.25 6.52
CA VAL A 390 -7.90 -19.87 6.30
C VAL A 390 -6.41 -19.76 6.54
N LYS A 391 -5.67 -19.47 5.47
CA LYS A 391 -4.25 -19.14 5.56
C LYS A 391 -4.09 -17.64 5.41
N TYR A 392 -3.61 -17.02 6.47
CA TYR A 392 -3.19 -15.63 6.41
C TYR A 392 -1.67 -15.60 6.23
N ASP A 393 -1.26 -15.07 5.10
CA ASP A 393 0.11 -14.61 4.93
C ASP A 393 0.15 -13.16 5.43
N ALA A 394 0.64 -13.00 6.66
CA ALA A 394 0.75 -11.70 7.31
C ALA A 394 1.60 -10.71 6.53
N ALA A 395 2.50 -11.23 5.70
CA ALA A 395 3.50 -10.45 5.05
C ALA A 395 2.98 -9.92 3.70
N THR A 396 2.30 -10.76 2.90
CA THR A 396 1.58 -10.24 1.72
C THR A 396 0.21 -9.65 2.06
N LYS A 397 -0.20 -9.68 3.34
CA LYS A 397 -1.57 -9.47 3.82
C LYS A 397 -2.59 -10.29 3.03
N ARG A 398 -2.15 -11.40 2.43
CA ARG A 398 -2.94 -12.25 1.56
C ARG A 398 -3.67 -13.25 2.41
N ILE A 399 -4.96 -13.37 2.20
CA ILE A 399 -5.75 -14.45 2.76
C ILE A 399 -6.03 -15.45 1.64
N THR A 400 -5.67 -16.70 1.88
CA THR A 400 -6.02 -17.82 1.01
C THR A 400 -7.01 -18.70 1.75
N LEU A 401 -8.18 -18.93 1.13
CA LEU A 401 -9.18 -19.86 1.60
C LEU A 401 -9.17 -21.08 0.70
N SER A 402 -9.18 -22.25 1.33
CA SER A 402 -9.31 -23.54 0.66
C SER A 402 -10.25 -24.46 1.43
N PRO A 403 -10.90 -25.43 0.76
CA PRO A 403 -11.67 -26.44 1.47
C PRO A 403 -10.81 -27.15 2.52
N LEU A 404 -11.36 -27.41 3.71
CA LEU A 404 -10.68 -28.25 4.70
C LEU A 404 -10.40 -29.64 4.08
N LYS A 405 -9.15 -30.10 4.19
CA LYS A 405 -8.79 -31.46 3.79
C LYS A 405 -9.45 -32.45 4.76
N PRO A 406 -10.06 -33.54 4.26
CA PRO A 406 -10.77 -34.53 5.07
C PRO A 406 -9.86 -35.29 6.04
#